data_AF-A0A7X1XTL7-F1
#
_entry.id   AF-A0A7X1XTL7-F1
#
_cell.length_a   1.000
_cell.length_b   1.000
_cell.length_c   1.000
_cell.angle_alpha   90.00
_cell.angle_beta   90.00
_cell.angle_gamma   90.00
#
_symmetry.space_group_name_H-M   'P 1'
#
loop_
_entity.id
_entity.type
_entity.pdbx_description
1 polymer ?
#
loop_
_entity_poly.entity_id
_entity_poly.type
_entity_poly.pdbx_seq_one_letter_code
_entity_poly.pdbx_strand_id
1 'polypeptide(L)'
;MENVTASTSVHSSEIIALEQPRDGLSDYSPNDVPWDIHRGQSDDVGGIYASALEFERYAARMSDCGGLLLFGWVLNPETSVNALRLRTAYFCRVRHCPVCQWRRSLMWQARFHQSLPQIVLEHPKARWLFLTLTVPNCPIGELGATLTAMNAGWNRLQARKELKAVIGWVRTTEVTRSAIGEAHPHFHVLLMVPPSM
;
A
#
# COMPACT_ATOMS: atom_id res chain seq x y z
N MET A 1 6.55 -19.42 -73.48
CA MET A 1 6.80 -20.41 -72.40
C MET A 1 7.91 -19.84 -71.54
N GLU A 2 7.78 -19.39 -70.31
CA GLU A 2 6.69 -19.18 -69.35
C GLU A 2 7.28 -18.08 -68.44
N ASN A 3 6.62 -16.92 -68.35
CA ASN A 3 7.02 -15.88 -67.41
C ASN A 3 6.42 -16.22 -66.06
N VAL A 4 7.26 -16.60 -65.09
CA VAL A 4 6.86 -16.76 -63.69
C VAL A 4 6.76 -15.38 -63.07
N THR A 5 5.54 -14.86 -62.98
CA THR A 5 5.21 -13.66 -62.20
C THR A 5 5.21 -14.00 -60.72
N ALA A 6 6.14 -13.44 -59.96
CA ALA A 6 6.13 -13.49 -58.51
C ALA A 6 4.92 -12.69 -57.97
N SER A 7 4.00 -13.40 -57.33
CA SER A 7 2.86 -12.81 -56.62
C SER A 7 3.36 -12.12 -55.36
N THR A 8 3.32 -10.79 -55.33
CA THR A 8 3.55 -10.00 -54.11
C THR A 8 2.33 -10.12 -53.20
N SER A 9 2.34 -11.14 -52.34
CA SER A 9 1.44 -11.21 -51.19
C SER A 9 1.87 -10.16 -50.17
N VAL A 10 1.10 -9.08 -50.07
CA VAL A 10 1.20 -8.11 -48.99
C VAL A 10 0.49 -8.74 -47.79
N HIS A 11 1.20 -9.59 -47.04
CA HIS A 11 0.81 -9.89 -45.66
C HIS A 11 1.28 -8.74 -44.78
N SER A 12 0.54 -7.63 -44.83
CA SER A 12 0.54 -6.67 -43.75
C SER A 12 0.02 -7.39 -42.51
N SER A 13 0.96 -7.79 -41.66
CA SER A 13 0.66 -8.22 -40.29
C SER A 13 0.29 -6.95 -39.53
N GLU A 14 -0.87 -6.37 -39.84
CA GLU A 14 -1.49 -5.39 -38.97
C GLU A 14 -1.86 -6.13 -37.70
N ILE A 15 -0.95 -6.09 -36.73
CA ILE A 15 -1.30 -6.23 -35.33
C ILE A 15 -2.28 -5.09 -35.10
N ILE A 16 -3.58 -5.38 -35.25
CA ILE A 16 -4.63 -4.52 -34.75
C ILE A 16 -4.39 -4.48 -33.25
N ALA A 17 -3.68 -3.45 -32.80
CA ALA A 17 -3.73 -3.06 -31.42
C ALA A 17 -5.21 -2.72 -31.18
N LEU A 18 -5.96 -3.70 -30.67
CA LEU A 18 -7.22 -3.43 -30.04
C LEU A 18 -6.87 -2.39 -28.98
N GLU A 19 -7.23 -1.13 -29.23
CA GLU A 19 -7.35 -0.13 -28.18
C GLU A 19 -8.43 -0.66 -27.26
N GLN A 20 -8.04 -1.60 -26.40
CA GLN A 20 -8.85 -1.92 -25.25
C GLN A 20 -8.84 -0.63 -24.43
N PRO A 21 -10.01 -0.06 -24.11
CA PRO A 21 -10.07 0.96 -23.10
C PRO A 21 -9.31 0.42 -21.89
N ARG A 22 -8.54 1.28 -21.21
CA ARG A 22 -7.93 0.88 -19.94
C ARG A 22 -9.07 0.73 -18.94
N ASP A 23 -9.71 -0.43 -18.95
CA ASP A 23 -10.76 -0.78 -18.03
C ASP A 23 -10.12 -0.87 -16.63
N GLY A 24 -10.61 -0.05 -15.72
CA GLY A 24 -10.25 -0.15 -14.30
C GLY A 24 -10.74 -1.48 -13.75
N LEU A 25 -10.18 -1.95 -12.63
CA LEU A 25 -10.75 -3.12 -11.96
C LEU A 25 -12.18 -2.86 -11.50
N SER A 26 -12.55 -1.60 -11.25
CA SER A 26 -13.92 -1.20 -10.94
C SER A 26 -14.94 -1.58 -12.02
N ASP A 27 -14.51 -1.68 -13.28
CA ASP A 27 -15.39 -2.05 -14.40
C ASP A 27 -15.78 -3.53 -14.36
N TYR A 28 -14.95 -4.36 -13.71
CA TYR A 28 -15.21 -5.78 -13.48
C TYR A 28 -15.90 -6.04 -12.13
N SER A 29 -15.64 -5.20 -11.13
CA SER A 29 -16.12 -5.38 -9.76
C SER A 29 -16.15 -4.04 -9.02
N PRO A 30 -17.34 -3.55 -8.60
CA PRO A 30 -17.44 -2.28 -7.86
C PRO A 30 -16.64 -2.23 -6.56
N ASN A 31 -16.31 -3.39 -5.99
CA ASN A 31 -15.52 -3.49 -4.77
C ASN A 31 -14.02 -3.21 -5.00
N ASP A 32 -13.57 -3.16 -6.25
CA ASP A 32 -12.16 -2.96 -6.61
C ASP A 32 -11.81 -1.51 -6.96
N VAL A 33 -12.75 -0.56 -6.79
CA VAL A 33 -12.50 0.90 -6.87
C VAL A 33 -11.24 1.35 -6.10
N PRO A 34 -10.94 0.86 -4.87
CA PRO A 34 -9.72 1.24 -4.18
C PRO A 34 -8.44 0.91 -4.97
N TRP A 35 -8.46 -0.16 -5.76
CA TRP A 35 -7.31 -0.52 -6.58
C TRP A 35 -7.00 0.57 -7.62
N ASP A 36 -8.01 1.02 -8.35
CA ASP A 36 -7.85 2.01 -9.42
C ASP A 36 -7.37 3.35 -8.85
N ILE A 37 -7.89 3.75 -7.69
CA ILE A 37 -7.41 4.93 -6.94
C ILE A 37 -5.92 4.79 -6.63
N HIS A 38 -5.51 3.68 -6.01
CA HIS A 38 -4.11 3.49 -5.63
C HIS A 38 -3.18 3.31 -6.82
N ARG A 39 -3.67 2.73 -7.93
CA ARG A 39 -2.94 2.62 -9.20
C ARG A 39 -2.70 4.02 -9.79
N GLY A 40 -3.74 4.85 -9.91
CA GLY A 40 -3.61 6.24 -10.37
C GLY A 40 -2.63 7.05 -9.52
N GLN A 41 -2.74 6.98 -8.19
CA GLN A 41 -1.77 7.63 -7.29
C GLN A 41 -0.35 7.10 -7.48
N SER A 42 -0.18 5.82 -7.82
CA SER A 42 1.12 5.24 -8.12
C SER A 42 1.68 5.68 -9.46
N ASP A 43 0.83 5.98 -10.44
CA ASP A 43 1.25 6.61 -11.68
C ASP A 43 1.72 8.05 -11.43
N ASP A 44 1.00 8.82 -10.60
CA ASP A 44 1.39 10.18 -10.21
C ASP A 44 2.77 10.20 -9.54
N VAL A 45 3.00 9.34 -8.54
CA VAL A 45 4.30 9.24 -7.86
C VAL A 45 5.39 8.73 -8.81
N GLY A 46 5.04 7.83 -9.74
CA GLY A 46 5.94 7.37 -10.79
C GLY A 46 6.39 8.52 -11.70
N GLY A 47 5.45 9.39 -12.09
CA GLY A 47 5.72 10.61 -12.86
C GLY A 47 6.63 11.60 -12.13
N ILE A 48 6.44 11.76 -10.81
CA ILE A 48 7.35 12.58 -9.99
C ILE A 48 8.77 12.00 -10.03
N TYR A 49 8.95 10.68 -9.86
CA TYR A 49 10.27 10.07 -9.98
C TYR A 49 10.87 10.19 -11.38
N ALA A 50 10.05 10.13 -12.43
CA ALA A 50 10.53 10.29 -13.80
C ALA A 50 11.08 11.69 -14.10
N SER A 51 10.74 12.71 -13.27
CA SER A 51 11.22 14.08 -13.46
C SER A 51 12.72 14.26 -13.16
N ALA A 52 13.36 13.29 -12.50
CA ALA A 52 14.77 13.36 -12.15
C ALA A 52 15.50 12.06 -12.53
N LEU A 53 16.61 12.20 -13.27
CA LEU A 53 17.39 11.07 -13.77
C LEU A 53 17.85 10.11 -12.66
N GLU A 54 18.14 10.65 -11.47
CA GLU A 54 18.54 9.84 -10.31
C GLU A 54 17.48 8.83 -9.85
N PHE A 55 16.20 9.03 -10.22
CA PHE A 55 15.08 8.18 -9.81
C PHE A 55 14.45 7.40 -10.97
N GLU A 56 15.06 7.38 -12.17
CA GLU A 56 14.53 6.69 -13.36
C GLU A 56 14.17 5.22 -13.09
N ARG A 57 15.00 4.52 -12.30
CA ARG A 57 14.78 3.11 -11.95
C ARG A 57 13.57 2.91 -11.05
N TYR A 58 13.24 3.89 -10.20
CA TYR A 58 12.03 3.84 -9.39
C TYR A 58 10.78 4.11 -10.22
N ALA A 59 10.84 5.08 -11.14
CA ALA A 59 9.77 5.35 -12.08
C ALA A 59 9.44 4.10 -12.92
N ALA A 60 10.44 3.49 -13.56
CA ALA A 60 10.27 2.29 -14.38
C ALA A 60 9.71 1.09 -13.60
N ARG A 61 10.12 0.91 -12.34
CA ARG A 61 9.52 -0.16 -11.51
C ARG A 61 8.07 0.15 -11.13
N MET A 62 7.74 1.43 -10.93
CA MET A 62 6.39 1.85 -10.51
C MET A 62 5.38 1.81 -11.66
N SER A 63 5.82 1.98 -12.92
CA SER A 63 4.96 1.77 -14.09
C SER A 63 4.48 0.33 -14.19
N ASP A 64 5.35 -0.63 -13.87
CA ASP A 64 5.02 -2.07 -13.97
C ASP A 64 4.27 -2.59 -12.73
N CYS A 65 4.12 -1.76 -11.69
CA CYS A 65 3.57 -2.18 -10.42
C CYS A 65 2.07 -2.48 -10.52
N GLY A 66 1.70 -3.72 -10.24
CA GLY A 66 0.31 -4.16 -10.34
C GLY A 66 -0.17 -4.31 -11.78
N GLY A 67 0.73 -4.30 -12.77
CA GLY A 67 0.38 -4.47 -14.19
C GLY A 67 -0.11 -5.87 -14.56
N LEU A 68 0.12 -6.87 -13.70
CA LEU A 68 -0.42 -8.22 -13.87
C LEU A 68 -1.08 -8.70 -12.59
N LEU A 69 -2.37 -9.02 -12.69
CA LEU A 69 -3.22 -9.52 -11.62
C LEU A 69 -3.87 -10.81 -12.06
N LEU A 70 -3.58 -11.89 -11.35
CA LEU A 70 -4.18 -13.19 -11.61
C LEU A 70 -5.21 -13.47 -10.53
N PHE A 71 -6.45 -13.60 -10.97
CA PHE A 71 -7.57 -13.93 -10.13
C PHE A 71 -7.96 -15.39 -10.26
N GLY A 72 -8.57 -15.92 -9.20
CA GLY A 72 -9.16 -17.25 -9.21
C GLY A 72 -10.49 -17.25 -8.48
N TRP A 73 -11.39 -18.12 -8.93
CA TRP A 73 -12.68 -18.34 -8.28
C TRP A 73 -12.48 -19.02 -6.92
N VAL A 74 -13.23 -18.54 -5.93
CA VAL A 74 -13.27 -19.10 -4.58
C VAL A 74 -14.73 -19.22 -4.17
N LEU A 75 -15.16 -20.43 -3.84
CA LEU A 75 -16.46 -20.64 -3.23
C LEU A 75 -16.40 -20.16 -1.78
N ASN A 76 -17.28 -19.24 -1.40
CA ASN A 76 -17.47 -18.92 0.00
C ASN A 76 -18.32 -20.03 0.65
N PRO A 77 -17.78 -20.81 1.60
CA PRO A 77 -18.52 -21.92 2.22
C PRO A 77 -19.72 -21.46 3.05
N GLU A 78 -19.73 -20.22 3.55
CA GLU A 78 -20.82 -19.69 4.38
C GLU A 78 -21.99 -19.19 3.52
N THR A 79 -21.71 -18.59 2.37
CA THR A 79 -22.75 -18.00 1.50
C THR A 79 -23.06 -18.83 0.26
N SER A 80 -22.28 -19.88 -0.02
CA SER A 80 -22.33 -20.66 -1.27
C SER A 80 -22.20 -19.84 -2.56
N VAL A 81 -21.69 -18.60 -2.46
CA VAL A 81 -21.48 -17.71 -3.61
C VAL A 81 -20.00 -17.77 -4.01
N ASN A 82 -19.76 -17.91 -5.31
CA ASN A 82 -18.42 -17.80 -5.87
C ASN A 82 -17.98 -16.34 -5.90
N ALA A 83 -16.79 -16.06 -5.39
CA ALA A 83 -16.15 -14.77 -5.46
C ALA A 83 -14.83 -14.87 -6.21
N LEU A 84 -14.57 -13.90 -7.08
CA LEU A 84 -13.28 -13.74 -7.71
C LEU A 84 -12.29 -13.17 -6.67
N ARG A 85 -11.16 -13.85 -6.44
CA ARG A 85 -10.15 -13.41 -5.48
C ARG A 85 -8.78 -13.30 -6.14
N LEU A 86 -8.07 -12.21 -5.85
CA LEU A 86 -6.70 -12.00 -6.31
C LEU A 86 -5.78 -13.07 -5.71
N ARG A 87 -5.16 -13.89 -6.56
CA ARG A 87 -4.24 -14.96 -6.18
C ARG A 87 -2.78 -14.52 -6.29
N THR A 88 -2.45 -13.86 -7.39
CA THR A 88 -1.07 -13.44 -7.69
C THR A 88 -1.07 -12.01 -8.20
N ALA A 89 -0.10 -11.22 -7.74
CA ALA A 89 0.13 -9.87 -8.21
C ALA A 89 1.63 -9.55 -8.13
N TYR A 90 2.10 -8.74 -9.08
CA TYR A 90 3.48 -8.26 -9.12
C TYR A 90 3.57 -6.85 -8.55
N PHE A 91 4.35 -6.68 -7.48
CA PHE A 91 4.50 -5.41 -6.79
C PHE A 91 5.93 -4.90 -6.88
N CYS A 92 6.08 -3.63 -7.20
CA CYS A 92 7.40 -3.02 -7.37
C CYS A 92 8.19 -2.91 -6.06
N ARG A 93 7.53 -2.85 -4.90
CA ARG A 93 8.13 -2.64 -3.56
C ARG A 93 8.94 -1.34 -3.42
N VAL A 94 8.74 -0.36 -4.30
CA VAL A 94 9.30 0.98 -4.13
C VAL A 94 8.67 1.61 -2.89
N ARG A 95 9.51 2.26 -2.06
CA ARG A 95 9.13 2.74 -0.73
C ARG A 95 7.89 3.64 -0.75
N HIS A 96 7.75 4.49 -1.76
CA HIS A 96 6.66 5.45 -1.85
C HIS A 96 5.56 5.07 -2.84
N CYS A 97 5.58 3.84 -3.38
CA CYS A 97 4.51 3.37 -4.26
C CYS A 97 3.20 3.16 -3.49
N PRO A 98 2.12 3.92 -3.78
CA PRO A 98 0.83 3.81 -3.11
C PRO A 98 0.21 2.42 -3.16
N VAL A 99 0.23 1.74 -4.32
CA VAL A 99 -0.23 0.34 -4.43
C VAL A 99 0.53 -0.56 -3.44
N CYS A 100 1.86 -0.49 -3.42
CA CYS A 100 2.66 -1.32 -2.52
C CYS A 100 2.42 -0.98 -1.04
N GLN A 101 2.27 0.29 -0.70
CA GLN A 101 1.99 0.74 0.67
C GLN A 101 0.63 0.26 1.15
N TRP A 102 -0.40 0.41 0.33
CA TRP A 102 -1.75 -0.06 0.62
C TRP A 102 -1.80 -1.59 0.75
N ARG A 103 -1.22 -2.33 -0.19
CA ARG A 103 -1.17 -3.80 -0.09
C ARG A 103 -0.41 -4.28 1.14
N ARG A 104 0.62 -3.54 1.54
CA ARG A 104 1.36 -3.79 2.78
C ARG A 104 0.52 -3.51 4.01
N SER A 105 -0.28 -2.44 4.05
CA SER A 105 -1.16 -2.16 5.19
C SER A 105 -2.24 -3.23 5.35
N LEU A 106 -2.87 -3.67 4.25
CA LEU A 106 -3.84 -4.78 4.26
C LEU A 106 -3.22 -6.10 4.76
N MET A 107 -2.01 -6.42 4.32
CA MET A 107 -1.29 -7.61 4.80
C MET A 107 -1.02 -7.55 6.30
N TRP A 108 -0.54 -6.41 6.81
CA TRP A 108 -0.31 -6.23 8.24
C TRP A 108 -1.59 -6.29 9.06
N GLN A 109 -2.68 -5.69 8.57
CA GLN A 109 -4.00 -5.80 9.17
C GLN A 109 -4.43 -7.26 9.25
N ALA A 110 -4.37 -8.01 8.15
CA ALA A 110 -4.75 -9.42 8.13
C ALA A 110 -3.93 -10.26 9.14
N ARG A 111 -2.61 -10.05 9.20
CA ARG A 111 -1.76 -10.72 10.20
C ARG A 111 -2.15 -10.37 11.63
N PHE A 112 -2.41 -9.10 11.90
CA PHE A 112 -2.86 -8.66 13.23
C PHE A 112 -4.19 -9.32 13.62
N HIS A 113 -5.18 -9.34 12.72
CA HIS A 113 -6.47 -10.00 12.95
C HIS A 113 -6.33 -11.51 13.18
N GLN A 114 -5.41 -12.18 12.48
CA GLN A 114 -5.14 -13.61 12.66
C GLN A 114 -4.51 -13.91 14.03
N SER A 115 -3.63 -13.03 14.52
CA SER A 115 -2.98 -13.19 15.83
C SER A 115 -3.85 -12.75 17.01
N LEU A 116 -4.81 -11.86 16.78
CA LEU A 116 -5.62 -11.25 17.84
C LEU A 116 -6.34 -12.26 18.76
N PRO A 117 -6.96 -13.36 18.28
CA PRO A 117 -7.60 -14.34 19.15
C PRO A 117 -6.64 -14.95 20.17
N GLN A 118 -5.42 -15.30 19.75
CA GLN A 118 -4.41 -15.86 20.64
C GLN A 118 -3.97 -14.83 21.69
N ILE A 119 -3.74 -13.58 21.28
CA ILE A 119 -3.37 -12.49 22.19
C ILE A 119 -4.44 -12.26 23.26
N VAL A 120 -5.72 -12.30 22.88
CA VAL A 120 -6.85 -12.14 23.81
C VAL A 120 -6.94 -13.31 24.80
N LEU A 121 -6.66 -14.54 24.35
CA LEU A 121 -6.62 -15.71 25.23
C LEU A 121 -5.45 -15.67 26.24
N GLU A 122 -4.28 -15.24 25.79
CA GLU A 122 -3.07 -15.11 26.64
C GLU A 122 -3.16 -13.94 27.63
N HIS A 123 -3.84 -12.86 27.23
CA HIS A 123 -3.98 -11.64 28.03
C HIS A 123 -5.45 -11.22 28.23
N PRO A 124 -6.29 -12.05 28.89
CA PRO A 124 -7.74 -11.87 28.90
C PRO A 124 -8.21 -10.61 29.64
N LYS A 125 -7.39 -10.05 30.53
CA LYS A 125 -7.69 -8.82 31.27
C LYS A 125 -7.00 -7.59 30.69
N ALA A 126 -6.19 -7.73 29.65
CA ALA A 126 -5.50 -6.59 29.07
C ALA A 126 -6.50 -5.60 28.48
N ARG A 127 -6.12 -4.33 28.50
CA ARG A 127 -6.89 -3.22 27.94
C ARG A 127 -6.09 -2.60 26.80
N TRP A 128 -6.82 -2.08 25.82
CA TRP A 128 -6.23 -1.39 24.69
C TRP A 128 -6.39 0.11 24.86
N LEU A 129 -5.29 0.85 24.67
CA LEU A 129 -5.30 2.31 24.64
C LEU A 129 -4.87 2.76 23.26
N PHE A 130 -5.57 3.77 22.73
CA PHE A 130 -5.16 4.45 21.52
C PHE A 130 -4.45 5.75 21.88
N LEU A 131 -3.17 5.84 21.52
CA LEU A 131 -2.31 6.99 21.79
C LEU A 131 -1.92 7.64 20.47
N THR A 132 -2.23 8.93 20.35
CA THR A 132 -1.76 9.77 19.24
C THR A 132 -0.65 10.69 19.74
N LEU A 133 0.53 10.61 19.12
CA LEU A 133 1.66 11.49 19.38
C LEU A 133 1.86 12.39 18.17
N THR A 134 1.83 13.70 18.37
CA THR A 134 1.98 14.69 17.30
C THR A 134 3.03 15.73 17.63
N VAL A 135 3.46 16.46 16.61
CA VAL A 135 4.35 17.61 16.69
C VAL A 135 3.72 18.78 15.90
N PRO A 136 4.17 20.03 16.11
CA PRO A 136 3.79 21.13 15.23
C PRO A 136 4.07 20.78 13.76
N ASN A 137 3.33 21.41 12.85
CA ASN A 137 3.60 21.30 11.42
C ASN A 137 5.06 21.68 11.13
N CYS A 138 5.64 21.01 10.14
CA CYS A 138 6.99 21.31 9.66
C CYS A 138 6.97 21.56 8.14
N PRO A 139 7.91 22.38 7.62
CA PRO A 139 8.14 22.48 6.19
C PRO A 139 8.36 21.08 5.57
N ILE A 140 7.82 20.82 4.38
CA ILE A 140 7.94 19.49 3.72
C ILE A 140 9.41 19.05 3.59
N GLY A 141 10.32 19.98 3.29
CA GLY A 141 11.76 19.69 3.19
C GLY A 141 12.40 19.20 4.50
N GLU A 142 11.81 19.54 5.64
CA GLU A 142 12.29 19.14 6.97
C GLU A 142 11.64 17.85 7.49
N LEU A 143 10.61 17.34 6.81
CA LEU A 143 9.84 16.16 7.23
C LEU A 143 10.73 14.95 7.57
N GLY A 144 11.76 14.69 6.78
CA GLY A 144 12.69 13.58 7.02
C GLY A 144 13.46 13.71 8.35
N ALA A 145 13.93 14.92 8.65
CA ALA A 145 14.62 15.22 9.90
C ALA A 145 13.64 15.17 11.09
N THR A 146 12.44 15.75 10.94
CA THR A 146 11.38 15.70 11.94
C THR A 146 11.00 14.26 12.28
N LEU A 147 10.77 13.40 11.29
CA LEU A 147 10.46 11.99 11.51
C LEU A 147 11.61 11.24 12.20
N THR A 148 12.87 11.56 11.87
CA THR A 148 14.04 11.00 12.57
C THR A 148 14.03 11.37 14.05
N ALA A 149 13.81 12.64 14.36
CA ALA A 149 13.73 13.13 15.73
C ALA A 149 12.54 12.51 16.49
N MET A 150 11.37 12.40 15.86
CA MET A 150 10.20 11.77 16.44
C MET A 150 10.44 10.28 16.74
N ASN A 151 11.08 9.53 15.83
CA ASN A 151 11.44 8.13 16.08
C ASN A 151 12.43 7.99 17.25
N ALA A 152 13.41 8.89 17.36
CA ALA A 152 14.30 8.93 18.52
C ALA A 152 13.53 9.25 19.81
N GLY A 153 12.56 10.16 19.76
CA GLY A 153 11.65 10.46 20.86
C GLY A 153 10.81 9.25 21.29
N TRP A 154 10.25 8.51 20.33
CA TRP A 154 9.53 7.27 20.58
C TRP A 154 10.41 6.22 21.29
N ASN A 155 11.64 6.02 20.83
CA ASN A 155 12.58 5.07 21.45
C ASN A 155 12.91 5.45 22.90
N ARG A 156 13.03 6.76 23.20
CA ARG A 156 13.18 7.22 24.59
C ARG A 156 11.91 7.01 25.40
N LEU A 157 10.74 7.29 24.81
CA LEU A 157 9.44 7.15 25.46
C LEU A 157 9.18 5.69 25.88
N GLN A 158 9.37 4.71 24.99
CA GLN A 158 9.18 3.29 25.34
C GLN A 158 10.12 2.79 26.44
N ALA A 159 11.28 3.44 26.63
CA ALA A 159 12.25 3.09 27.66
C ALA A 159 11.92 3.72 29.03
N ARG A 160 10.88 4.56 29.10
CA ARG A 160 10.46 5.22 30.35
C ARG A 160 9.86 4.21 31.32
N LYS A 161 10.14 4.39 32.61
CA LYS A 161 9.64 3.55 33.71
C LYS A 161 8.12 3.54 33.76
N GLU A 162 7.50 4.67 33.43
CA GLU A 162 6.06 4.88 33.37
C GLU A 162 5.37 4.02 32.30
N LEU A 163 6.09 3.66 31.22
CA LEU A 163 5.58 2.78 30.16
C LEU A 163 6.07 1.33 30.28
N LYS A 164 6.83 1.00 31.34
CA LYS A 164 7.31 -0.37 31.57
C LYS A 164 6.17 -1.39 31.73
N ALA A 165 4.99 -0.94 32.16
CA ALA A 165 3.82 -1.78 32.30
C ALA A 165 3.15 -2.15 30.96
N VAL A 166 3.44 -1.42 29.87
CA VAL A 166 2.88 -1.73 28.54
C VAL A 166 3.35 -3.13 28.12
N ILE A 167 2.39 -4.00 27.82
CA ILE A 167 2.64 -5.41 27.46
C ILE A 167 3.15 -5.49 26.01
N GLY A 168 2.58 -4.67 25.13
CA GLY A 168 2.95 -4.61 23.72
C GLY A 168 2.32 -3.42 23.02
N TRP A 169 2.78 -3.12 21.81
CA TRP A 169 2.24 -2.02 21.02
C TRP A 169 2.41 -2.23 19.52
N VAL A 170 1.54 -1.60 18.74
CA VAL A 170 1.68 -1.42 17.29
C VAL A 170 1.62 0.07 17.00
N ARG A 171 2.52 0.56 16.14
CA ARG A 171 2.59 1.97 15.77
C ARG A 171 2.58 2.14 14.26
N THR A 172 1.83 3.12 13.79
CA THR A 172 1.91 3.65 12.42
C THR A 172 2.41 5.09 12.44
N THR A 173 3.02 5.51 11.34
CA THR A 173 3.37 6.90 11.08
C THR A 173 2.45 7.41 9.99
N GLU A 174 1.75 8.49 10.27
CA GLU A 174 0.88 9.18 9.34
C GLU A 174 1.40 10.61 9.13
N VAL A 175 1.27 11.10 7.90
CA VAL A 175 1.65 12.46 7.55
C VAL A 175 0.49 13.05 6.76
N THR A 176 -0.14 14.06 7.33
CA THR A 176 -1.14 14.86 6.62
C THR A 176 -0.51 16.14 6.09
N ARG A 177 -1.16 16.77 5.12
CA ARG A 177 -0.69 18.03 4.51
C ARG A 177 -1.65 19.16 4.87
N SER A 178 -1.12 20.25 5.39
CA SER A 178 -1.92 21.44 5.69
C SER A 178 -2.34 22.18 4.41
N ALA A 179 -3.32 23.08 4.51
CA ALA A 179 -3.78 23.89 3.38
C ALA A 179 -2.67 24.79 2.79
N ILE A 180 -1.74 25.25 3.63
CA ILE A 180 -0.57 26.04 3.22
C ILE A 180 0.61 25.17 2.77
N GLY A 181 0.43 23.85 2.71
CA GLY A 181 1.40 22.92 2.14
C GLY A 181 2.46 22.41 3.10
N GLU A 182 2.32 22.61 4.41
CA GLU A 182 3.23 22.02 5.41
C GLU A 182 2.87 20.56 5.70
N ALA A 183 3.83 19.81 6.24
CA ALA A 183 3.63 18.44 6.67
C ALA A 183 3.27 18.37 8.16
N HIS A 184 2.28 17.55 8.51
CA HIS A 184 1.85 17.28 9.87
C HIS A 184 2.06 15.80 10.21
N PRO A 185 3.29 15.42 10.63
CA PRO A 185 3.60 14.05 11.00
C PRO A 185 3.06 13.72 12.39
N HIS A 186 2.43 12.56 12.53
CA HIS A 186 1.97 12.03 13.80
C HIS A 186 2.09 10.50 13.85
N PHE A 187 2.12 9.96 15.06
CA PHE A 187 2.09 8.53 15.31
C PHE A 187 0.74 8.15 15.90
N HIS A 188 0.15 7.11 15.33
CA HIS A 188 -0.95 6.38 15.95
C HIS A 188 -0.39 5.11 16.57
N VAL A 189 -0.64 4.93 17.85
CA VAL A 189 -0.13 3.79 18.62
C VAL A 189 -1.29 3.09 19.28
N LEU A 190 -1.43 1.80 19.01
CA LEU A 190 -2.28 0.90 19.76
C LEU A 190 -1.44 0.24 20.84
N LEU A 191 -1.67 0.62 22.10
CA LEU A 191 -0.98 0.08 23.27
C LEU A 191 -1.83 -1.01 23.91
N MET A 192 -1.20 -2.11 24.32
CA MET A 192 -1.79 -3.13 25.18
C MET A 192 -1.26 -2.96 26.61
N VAL A 193 -2.14 -2.75 27.57
CA VAL A 193 -1.79 -2.47 28.97
C VAL A 193 -2.48 -3.44 29.92
N PRO A 194 -1.94 -3.65 31.14
CA PRO A 194 -2.61 -4.39 32.19
C PRO A 194 -3.96 -3.74 32.56
N PRO A 195 -4.89 -4.49 33.16
CA PRO A 195 -6.10 -3.88 33.73
C PRO A 195 -5.72 -2.85 34.79
N SER A 196 -6.60 -1.86 35.01
CA SER A 196 -6.52 -1.05 36.24
C SER A 196 -6.57 -2.00 37.44
N MET A 197 -5.78 -1.68 38.46
CA MET A 197 -5.99 -2.24 39.80
C MET A 197 -7.39 -1.92 40.30
#